data_AF-A0A3D4TUM0-F1
#
_entry.id   AF-A0A3D4TUM0-F1
#
_cell.length_a   1.000
_cell.length_b   1.000
_cell.length_c   1.000
_cell.angle_alpha   90.00
_cell.angle_beta   90.00
_cell.angle_gamma   90.00
#
_symmetry.space_group_name_H-M   'P 1'
#
loop_
_entity.id
_entity.type
_entity.pdbx_description
1 polymer ?
#
loop_
_entity_poly.entity_id
_entity_poly.type
_entity_poly.pdbx_seq_one_letter_code
_entity_poly.pdbx_strand_id
1 'polypeptide(L)'
;MRGMTYSQKAAEILEKAIELNPENPRPYFLLAQNIFHTPKMFGGGSKNALPKALEAKKYFEKESSKEGIGPKWGAKSNLRVIEACNKDS
;
A
#
# COMPACT_ATOMS: atom_id res chain seq x y z
N MET A 1 -20.86 -7.76 7.77
CA MET A 1 -19.92 -7.70 6.62
C MET A 1 -19.35 -6.30 6.32
N ARG A 2 -19.43 -5.30 7.22
CA ARG A 2 -18.96 -3.93 6.94
C ARG A 2 -17.48 -3.87 6.51
N GLY A 3 -16.61 -4.66 7.16
CA GLY A 3 -15.18 -4.71 6.83
C GLY A 3 -14.91 -5.09 5.37
N MET A 4 -15.56 -6.15 4.86
CA MET A 4 -15.40 -6.59 3.47
C MET A 4 -15.87 -5.51 2.48
N THR A 5 -17.06 -4.94 2.70
CA THR A 5 -17.61 -3.89 1.82
C THR A 5 -16.72 -2.66 1.75
N TYR A 6 -16.23 -2.17 2.89
CA TYR A 6 -15.40 -0.97 2.91
C TYR A 6 -13.96 -1.24 2.47
N SER A 7 -13.44 -2.46 2.68
CA SER A 7 -12.14 -2.88 2.15
C SER A 7 -12.13 -2.93 0.61
N GLN A 8 -13.22 -3.44 0.00
CA GLN A 8 -13.38 -3.43 -1.46
C GLN A 8 -13.49 -2.01 -2.02
N LYS A 9 -14.34 -1.16 -1.44
CA LYS A 9 -14.44 0.25 -1.84
C LYS A 9 -13.12 1.00 -1.69
N ALA A 10 -12.36 0.70 -0.62
CA ALA A 10 -11.04 1.27 -0.44
C ALA A 10 -10.10 0.83 -1.57
N ALA A 11 -10.08 -0.46 -1.93
CA ALA A 11 -9.27 -0.95 -3.03
C ALA A 11 -9.61 -0.24 -4.35
N GLU A 12 -10.89 -0.13 -4.72
CA GLU A 12 -11.35 0.55 -5.93
C GLU A 12 -10.89 2.02 -6.01
N ILE A 13 -11.01 2.76 -4.90
CA ILE A 13 -10.59 4.16 -4.83
C ILE A 13 -9.07 4.27 -4.95
N LEU A 14 -8.33 3.34 -4.34
CA LEU A 14 -6.86 3.33 -4.38
C LEU A 14 -6.34 2.97 -5.77
N GLU A 15 -6.98 2.03 -6.47
CA GLU A 15 -6.66 1.69 -7.86
C GLU A 15 -6.89 2.90 -8.78
N LYS A 16 -8.03 3.59 -8.63
CA LYS A 16 -8.28 4.84 -9.36
C LYS A 16 -7.24 5.92 -9.05
N ALA A 17 -6.79 6.02 -7.80
CA ALA A 17 -5.75 6.98 -7.43
C ALA A 17 -4.39 6.64 -8.06
N ILE A 18 -4.09 5.34 -8.25
CA ILE A 18 -2.92 4.88 -9.01
C ILE A 18 -3.04 5.26 -10.48
N GLU A 19 -4.21 5.05 -11.10
CA GLU A 19 -4.44 5.44 -12.51
C GLU A 19 -4.25 6.95 -12.73
N LEU A 20 -4.77 7.78 -11.82
CA LEU A 20 -4.66 9.23 -11.89
C LEU A 20 -3.24 9.75 -11.67
N ASN A 21 -2.47 9.09 -10.82
CA ASN A 21 -1.07 9.43 -10.58
C ASN A 21 -0.24 8.18 -10.25
N PRO A 22 0.32 7.51 -11.27
CA PRO A 22 1.09 6.29 -11.08
C PRO A 22 2.38 6.49 -10.26
N GLU A 23 2.86 7.73 -10.11
CA GLU A 23 4.05 8.01 -9.30
C GLU A 23 3.73 8.30 -7.83
N ASN A 24 2.46 8.40 -7.45
CA ASN A 24 2.09 8.64 -6.06
C ASN A 24 2.34 7.39 -5.22
N PRO A 25 3.24 7.40 -4.22
CA PRO A 25 3.54 6.21 -3.44
C PRO A 25 2.41 5.76 -2.51
N ARG A 26 1.53 6.67 -2.10
CA ARG A 26 0.56 6.43 -1.02
C ARG A 26 -0.55 5.44 -1.38
N PRO A 27 -1.16 5.51 -2.59
CA PRO A 27 -2.14 4.51 -2.99
C PRO A 27 -1.62 3.08 -2.95
N TYR A 28 -0.39 2.85 -3.43
CA TYR A 28 0.25 1.53 -3.35
C TYR A 28 0.46 1.06 -1.91
N PHE A 29 0.92 1.94 -1.02
CA PHE A 29 1.10 1.62 0.39
C PHE A 29 -0.23 1.27 1.08
N LEU A 30 -1.26 2.10 0.89
CA LEU A 30 -2.57 1.87 1.50
C LEU A 30 -3.22 0.59 0.94
N LEU A 31 -3.03 0.30 -0.34
CA LEU A 31 -3.50 -0.93 -0.97
C LEU A 31 -2.78 -2.15 -0.39
N ALA A 32 -1.45 -2.07 -0.22
CA ALA A 32 -0.67 -3.12 0.42
C ALA A 32 -1.15 -3.38 1.86
N GLN A 33 -1.40 -2.34 2.64
CA GLN A 33 -1.93 -2.46 4.01
C GLN A 33 -3.33 -3.08 4.01
N ASN A 34 -4.22 -2.67 3.11
CA ASN A 34 -5.56 -3.24 2.97
C ASN A 34 -5.52 -4.74 2.63
N ILE A 35 -4.64 -5.13 1.69
CA ILE A 35 -4.43 -6.53 1.30
C ILE A 35 -3.83 -7.32 2.47
N PHE A 36 -2.85 -6.75 3.18
CA PHE A 36 -2.19 -7.41 4.32
C PHE A 36 -3.19 -7.81 5.41
N HIS A 37 -4.13 -6.92 5.74
CA HIS A 37 -5.16 -7.18 6.74
C HIS A 37 -6.37 -7.97 6.21
N THR A 38 -6.42 -8.25 4.91
CA THR A 38 -7.44 -9.12 4.33
C THR A 38 -7.07 -10.58 4.61
N PRO A 39 -7.99 -11.43 5.10
CA PRO A 39 -7.69 -12.85 5.32
C PRO A 39 -7.26 -13.57 4.03
N LYS A 40 -6.35 -14.55 4.16
CA LYS A 40 -5.80 -15.32 3.02
C LYS A 40 -6.90 -15.95 2.14
N MET A 41 -7.98 -16.44 2.74
CA MET A 41 -9.12 -17.04 2.02
C MET A 41 -9.86 -16.06 1.08
N PHE A 42 -9.69 -14.75 1.29
CA PHE A 42 -10.24 -13.69 0.44
C PHE A 42 -9.16 -13.05 -0.46
N GLY A 43 -8.02 -13.72 -0.66
CA GLY A 43 -6.94 -13.21 -1.50
C GLY A 43 -6.07 -12.15 -0.82
N GLY A 44 -6.12 -12.02 0.50
CA GLY A 44 -5.24 -11.12 1.24
C GLY A 44 -3.96 -11.77 1.77
N GLY A 45 -3.36 -11.11 2.76
CA GLY A 45 -2.17 -11.54 3.48
C GLY A 45 -0.84 -11.17 2.81
N SER A 46 0.24 -11.52 3.49
CA SER A 46 1.61 -11.08 3.24
C SER A 46 2.10 -11.33 1.82
N LYS A 47 1.80 -12.51 1.26
CA LYS A 47 2.18 -12.90 -0.11
C LYS A 47 1.67 -11.91 -1.16
N ASN A 48 0.44 -11.42 -1.01
CA ASN A 48 -0.20 -10.53 -1.99
C ASN A 48 0.05 -9.06 -1.65
N ALA A 49 0.30 -8.73 -0.39
CA ALA A 49 0.60 -7.37 0.06
C ALA A 49 2.03 -6.94 -0.29
N LEU A 50 3.01 -7.85 -0.17
CA LEU A 50 4.43 -7.53 -0.32
C LEU A 50 4.78 -6.88 -1.67
N PRO A 51 4.31 -7.37 -2.84
CA PRO A 51 4.59 -6.73 -4.13
C PRO A 51 4.13 -5.27 -4.18
N LYS A 52 2.95 -4.97 -3.62
CA LYS A 52 2.40 -3.60 -3.57
C LYS A 52 3.19 -2.71 -2.61
N ALA A 53 3.64 -3.25 -1.48
CA ALA A 53 4.46 -2.50 -0.53
C ALA A 53 5.87 -2.19 -1.10
N LEU A 54 6.45 -3.11 -1.88
CA LEU A 54 7.72 -2.89 -2.58
C LEU A 54 7.59 -1.85 -3.69
N GLU A 55 6.49 -1.89 -4.44
CA GLU A 55 6.15 -0.87 -5.44
C GLU A 55 6.01 0.52 -4.78
N ALA A 56 5.28 0.60 -3.65
CA ALA A 56 5.18 1.83 -2.87
C ALA A 56 6.55 2.33 -2.38
N LYS A 57 7.43 1.42 -1.92
CA LYS A 57 8.78 1.77 -1.47
C LYS A 57 9.58 2.46 -2.58
N LYS A 58 9.57 1.91 -3.79
CA LYS A 58 10.24 2.50 -4.96
C LYS A 58 9.77 3.94 -5.20
N TYR A 59 8.46 4.19 -5.13
CA TYR A 59 7.93 5.54 -5.32
C TYR A 59 8.23 6.47 -4.15
N PHE A 60 8.25 5.98 -2.90
CA PHE A 60 8.67 6.80 -1.76
C PHE A 60 10.13 7.21 -1.85
N GLU A 61 11.02 6.34 -2.32
CA GLU A 61 12.42 6.66 -2.55
C GLU A 61 12.56 7.76 -3.62
N LYS A 62 11.78 7.67 -4.71
CA LYS A 62 11.71 8.72 -5.74
C LYS A 62 11.07 10.03 -5.23
N GLU A 63 10.12 9.96 -4.31
CA GLU A 63 9.52 11.15 -3.71
C GLU A 63 10.48 11.84 -2.73
N SER A 64 11.30 11.06 -2.02
CA SER A 64 12.26 11.58 -1.03
C SER A 64 13.37 12.44 -1.63
N SER A 65 13.68 12.24 -2.91
CA SER A 65 14.62 13.07 -3.66
C SER A 65 14.01 14.37 -4.20
N LYS A 66 12.68 14.56 -4.06
CA LYS A 66 11.99 15.79 -4.48
C LYS A 66 11.90 16.77 -3.29
N GLU A 67 12.43 17.97 -3.47
CA GLU A 67 12.27 19.08 -2.53
C GLU A 67 10.84 19.65 -2.56
N GLY A 68 10.39 20.22 -1.45
CA GLY A 68 9.10 20.94 -1.38
C GLY A 68 8.18 20.51 -0.23
N ILE A 69 7.02 21.19 -0.16
CA ILE A 69 6.00 21.07 0.91
C ILE A 69 5.03 19.89 0.73
N GLY A 70 5.34 19.00 -0.21
CA GLY A 70 4.53 17.79 -0.43
C GLY A 70 4.43 16.94 0.84
N PRO A 71 3.39 16.10 0.95
CA PRO A 71 3.21 15.22 2.10
C PRO A 71 4.46 14.38 2.37
N LYS A 72 4.79 14.17 3.64
CA LYS A 72 5.97 13.39 4.09
C LYS A 72 5.62 12.11 4.85
N TRP A 73 4.33 11.79 4.94
CA TRP A 73 3.84 10.60 5.62
C TRP A 73 3.83 9.38 4.69
N GLY A 74 3.79 8.18 5.28
CA GLY A 74 3.57 6.92 4.59
C GLY A 74 4.81 6.04 4.49
N ALA A 75 5.98 6.60 4.17
CA ALA A 75 7.21 5.83 3.93
C ALA A 75 7.58 4.90 5.11
N LYS A 76 7.63 5.43 6.34
CA LYS A 76 7.93 4.64 7.55
C LYS A 76 6.87 3.56 7.81
N SER A 77 5.60 3.85 7.55
CA SER A 77 4.51 2.88 7.72
C SER A 77 4.58 1.78 6.66
N ASN A 78 4.93 2.11 5.43
CA ASN A 78 5.13 1.14 4.36
C ASN A 78 6.28 0.16 4.67
N LEU A 79 7.39 0.66 5.24
CA LEU A 79 8.48 -0.20 5.68
C LEU A 79 8.04 -1.21 6.75
N ARG A 80 7.15 -0.83 7.67
CA ARG A 80 6.58 -1.76 8.65
C ARG A 80 5.70 -2.84 8.00
N VAL A 81 4.97 -2.51 6.94
CA VAL A 81 4.19 -3.51 6.18
C VAL A 81 5.13 -4.51 5.51
N ILE A 82 6.23 -4.04 4.91
CA ILE A 82 7.25 -4.93 4.32
C ILE A 82 7.86 -5.84 5.39
N GLU A 83 8.26 -5.27 6.53
CA GLU A 83 8.83 -6.03 7.64
C GLU A 83 7.86 -7.10 8.16
N ALA A 84 6.59 -6.74 8.35
CA ALA A 84 5.56 -7.69 8.76
C ALA A 84 5.36 -8.80 7.72
N CYS A 85 5.31 -8.45 6.42
CA CYS A 85 5.17 -9.44 5.36
C CYS A 85 6.33 -10.45 5.34
N ASN A 86 7.56 -9.98 5.56
CA ASN A 86 8.75 -10.82 5.58
C ASN A 86 8.82 -11.72 6.83
N LYS A 87 8.22 -11.33 7.96
CA LYS A 87 8.13 -12.16 9.17
C LYS A 87 7.09 -13.27 9.06
N ASP A 88 6.07 -13.05 8.25
CA ASP A 88 4.98 -14.01 8.00
C ASP A 88 5.28 -15.00 6.85
N SER A 89 6.48 -14.91 6.26
CA SER A 89 6.94 -15.71 5.10
C SER A 89 7.58 -17.03 5.51
#